data_AF-A0A6J6DJM0-F1
#
_entry.id   AF-A0A6J6DJM0-F1
#
_cell.length_a   1.000
_cell.length_b   1.000
_cell.length_c   1.000
_cell.angle_alpha   90.00
_cell.angle_beta   90.00
_cell.angle_gamma   90.00
#
_symmetry.space_group_name_H-M   'P 1'
#
loop_
_entity.id
_entity.type
_entity.pdbx_description
1 polymer ?
#
loop_
_entity_poly.entity_id
_entity_poly.type
_entity_poly.pdbx_seq_one_letter_code
_entity_poly.pdbx_strand_id
1 'polypeptide(L)'
;MTRVREESAKIGTRAGVIKGLTVTGGVITSAGIVLAATFGVLGVLPLVFLAQLGFAVAFGVLLDTMIVRTILVPAMVHDIGGKVWWPSKLQSK
;
A
#
# COMPACT_ATOMS: atom_id res chain seq x y z
N MET A 1 -4.15 8.06 1.54
CA MET A 1 -5.14 8.08 2.66
C MET A 1 -6.15 9.22 2.56
N THR A 2 -5.83 10.37 1.93
CA THR A 2 -6.78 11.49 1.79
C THR A 2 -8.09 11.09 1.09
N ARG A 3 -8.00 10.45 -0.08
CA ARG A 3 -9.18 9.92 -0.80
C ARG A 3 -9.95 8.87 -0.01
N VAL A 4 -9.25 7.94 0.65
CA VAL A 4 -9.85 6.92 1.51
C VAL A 4 -10.63 7.58 2.67
N ARG A 5 -10.14 8.69 3.22
CA ARG A 5 -10.83 9.46 4.28
C ARG A 5 -12.07 10.19 3.76
N GLU A 6 -11.98 10.79 2.58
CA GLU A 6 -13.13 11.44 1.92
C GLU A 6 -14.25 10.46 1.60
N GLU A 7 -13.92 9.28 1.06
CA GLU A 7 -14.90 8.25 0.75
C GLU A 7 -15.45 7.63 2.04
N SER A 8 -14.60 7.39 3.05
CA SER A 8 -15.04 6.83 4.34
C SER A 8 -16.01 7.74 5.10
N ALA A 9 -15.90 9.06 4.92
CA ALA A 9 -16.85 10.02 5.48
C ALA A 9 -18.24 9.95 4.82
N LYS A 10 -18.33 9.49 3.56
CA LYS A 10 -19.56 9.43 2.77
C LYS A 10 -20.25 8.07 2.82
N ILE A 11 -19.49 6.99 2.66
CA ILE A 11 -20.02 5.62 2.49
C ILE A 11 -19.60 4.66 3.61
N GLY A 12 -19.01 5.20 4.69
CA GLY A 12 -18.54 4.43 5.84
C GLY A 12 -17.12 3.88 5.66
N THR A 13 -16.46 3.62 6.79
CA THR A 13 -15.03 3.22 6.86
C THR A 13 -14.68 2.06 5.92
N ARG A 14 -15.49 1.00 5.91
CA ARG A 14 -15.22 -0.21 5.13
C ARG A 14 -15.30 0.04 3.61
N ALA A 15 -16.42 0.57 3.15
CA ALA A 15 -16.64 0.82 1.72
C ALA A 15 -15.75 1.96 1.21
N GLY A 16 -15.47 2.97 2.04
CA GLY A 16 -14.59 4.09 1.71
C GLY A 16 -13.13 3.69 1.53
N VAL A 17 -12.65 2.75 2.36
CA VAL A 17 -11.29 2.19 2.22
C VAL A 17 -11.17 1.37 0.95
N ILE A 18 -12.12 0.48 0.67
CA ILE A 18 -12.11 -0.30 -0.58
C ILE A 18 -12.17 0.63 -1.79
N LYS A 19 -13.11 1.58 -1.83
CA LYS A 19 -13.26 2.51 -2.95
C LYS A 19 -12.01 3.38 -3.17
N GLY A 20 -11.44 3.93 -2.10
CA GLY A 20 -10.23 4.73 -2.18
C GLY A 20 -9.01 3.92 -2.63
N LEU A 21 -8.90 2.65 -2.24
CA LEU A 21 -7.87 1.74 -2.73
C LEU A 21 -8.09 1.38 -4.21
N THR A 22 -9.32 1.09 -4.64
CA THR A 22 -9.60 0.78 -6.05
C THR A 22 -9.22 1.94 -6.99
N VAL A 23 -9.50 3.19 -6.59
CA VAL A 23 -9.19 4.37 -7.41
C VAL A 23 -7.68 4.65 -7.47
N THR A 24 -6.93 4.34 -6.39
CA THR A 24 -5.50 4.63 -6.31
C THR A 24 -4.61 3.45 -6.69
N GLY A 25 -5.16 2.24 -6.81
CA GLY A 25 -4.42 1.01 -7.06
C GLY A 25 -3.56 1.08 -8.32
N GLY A 26 -4.09 1.60 -9.43
CA GLY A 26 -3.35 1.71 -10.68
C GLY A 26 -2.07 2.55 -10.57
N VAL A 27 -2.13 3.69 -9.86
CA VAL A 27 -0.98 4.59 -9.67
C VAL A 27 0.06 3.98 -8.73
N ILE A 28 -0.40 3.23 -7.73
CA ILE A 28 0.51 2.64 -6.74
C ILE A 28 1.23 1.43 -7.31
N THR A 29 0.52 0.59 -8.07
CA THR A 29 1.13 -0.55 -8.75
C THR A 29 2.16 -0.09 -9.79
N SER A 30 1.86 0.96 -10.57
CA SER A 30 2.84 1.50 -11.53
C SER A 30 4.07 2.08 -10.83
N ALA A 31 3.89 2.84 -9.75
CA ALA A 31 5.01 3.34 -8.94
C ALA A 31 5.86 2.20 -8.34
N GLY A 32 5.21 1.13 -7.85
CA GLY A 32 5.87 -0.06 -7.31
C GLY A 32 6.74 -0.78 -8.35
N ILE A 33 6.21 -0.99 -9.56
CA ILE A 33 6.94 -1.61 -10.66
C ILE A 33 8.17 -0.78 -11.04
N VAL A 34 8.03 0.54 -11.16
CA VAL A 34 9.15 1.44 -11.52
C VAL A 34 10.25 1.41 -10.46
N LEU A 35 9.89 1.41 -9.16
CA LEU A 35 10.86 1.29 -8.08
C LEU A 35 11.54 -0.07 -8.08
N ALA A 36 10.79 -1.16 -8.22
CA ALA A 36 11.34 -2.52 -8.27
C ALA A 36 12.32 -2.69 -9.43
N ALA A 37 12.00 -2.14 -10.61
CA ALA A 37 12.91 -2.15 -11.76
C ALA A 37 14.20 -1.36 -11.47
N THR A 38 14.07 -0.15 -10.89
CA THR A 38 15.22 0.70 -10.56
C THR A 38 16.19 0.00 -9.59
N PHE A 39 15.66 -0.61 -8.52
CA PHE A 39 16.50 -1.35 -7.57
C PHE A 39 17.03 -2.67 -8.14
N GLY A 40 16.32 -3.30 -9.06
CA GLY A 40 16.77 -4.48 -9.79
C GLY A 40 18.04 -4.25 -10.60
N VAL A 41 18.28 -3.02 -11.08
CA VAL A 41 19.51 -2.65 -11.81
C VAL A 41 20.78 -2.86 -10.97
N LEU A 42 20.69 -2.74 -9.64
CA LEU A 42 21.83 -3.01 -8.75
C LEU A 42 22.33 -4.46 -8.86
N GLY A 43 21.50 -5.39 -9.33
CA GLY A 43 21.88 -6.79 -9.60
C GLY A 43 22.76 -7.00 -10.82
N VAL A 44 22.91 -5.99 -11.69
CA VAL A 44 23.79 -6.06 -12.87
C VAL A 44 25.26 -5.83 -12.48
N LEU A 45 25.50 -5.19 -11.33
CA LEU A 45 26.85 -4.91 -10.86
C LEU A 45 27.54 -6.20 -10.39
N PRO A 46 28.85 -6.40 -10.65
CA PRO A 46 29.61 -7.59 -10.25
C PRO A 46 29.97 -7.57 -8.75
N LEU A 47 29.05 -7.11 -7.90
CA LEU A 47 29.17 -7.01 -6.46
C LEU A 47 27.98 -7.73 -5.83
N VAL A 48 28.22 -8.95 -5.35
CA VAL A 48 27.18 -9.84 -4.80
C VAL A 48 26.34 -9.16 -3.71
N PHE A 49 26.97 -8.35 -2.86
CA PHE A 49 26.29 -7.59 -1.80
C PHE A 49 25.25 -6.60 -2.36
N LEU A 50 25.58 -5.86 -3.42
CA LEU A 50 24.65 -4.92 -4.06
C LEU A 50 23.51 -5.66 -4.76
N ALA A 51 23.77 -6.81 -5.38
CA ALA A 51 22.74 -7.63 -5.98
C ALA A 51 21.75 -8.17 -4.94
N GLN A 52 22.25 -8.63 -3.79
CA GLN A 52 21.40 -9.07 -2.67
C GLN A 52 20.54 -7.94 -2.13
N LEU A 53 21.11 -6.75 -1.91
CA LEU A 53 20.35 -5.58 -1.46
C LEU A 53 19.32 -5.14 -2.51
N GLY A 54 19.72 -5.04 -3.78
CA GLY A 54 18.82 -4.68 -4.87
C GLY A 54 17.63 -5.64 -5.00
N PHE A 55 17.89 -6.94 -4.91
CA PHE A 55 16.84 -7.95 -4.90
C PHE A 55 15.93 -7.84 -3.68
N ALA A 56 16.50 -7.73 -2.47
CA ALA A 56 15.71 -7.62 -1.23
C ALA A 56 14.79 -6.40 -1.25
N VAL A 57 15.29 -5.24 -1.71
CA VAL A 57 14.51 -4.01 -1.82
C VAL A 57 13.45 -4.12 -2.92
N ALA A 58 13.81 -4.57 -4.12
CA ALA A 58 12.87 -4.73 -5.22
C ALA A 58 11.73 -5.69 -4.86
N PHE A 59 12.06 -6.83 -4.26
CA PHE A 59 11.09 -7.81 -3.78
C PHE A 59 10.22 -7.25 -2.65
N GLY A 60 10.81 -6.54 -1.69
CA GLY A 60 10.08 -5.88 -0.60
C GLY A 60 9.08 -4.85 -1.10
N VAL A 61 9.45 -4.04 -2.10
CA VAL A 61 8.53 -3.07 -2.73
C VAL A 61 7.37 -3.76 -3.44
N LEU A 62 7.63 -4.85 -4.17
CA LEU A 62 6.56 -5.62 -4.81
C LEU A 62 5.61 -6.25 -3.78
N LEU A 63 6.16 -6.82 -2.70
CA LEU A 63 5.37 -7.36 -1.59
C LEU A 63 4.51 -6.30 -0.90
N ASP A 64 5.06 -5.12 -0.61
CA ASP A 64 4.32 -4.03 0.03
C ASP A 64 3.18 -3.53 -0.86
N THR A 65 3.49 -3.27 -2.13
CA THR A 65 2.53 -2.72 -3.08
C THR A 65 1.42 -3.69 -3.45
N MET A 66 1.71 -4.99 -3.56
CA MET A 66 0.72 -6.00 -3.93
C MET A 66 0.03 -6.63 -2.72
N ILE A 67 0.78 -7.10 -1.72
CA ILE A 67 0.21 -7.89 -0.61
C ILE A 67 -0.22 -6.98 0.54
N VAL A 68 0.70 -6.17 1.06
CA VAL A 68 0.43 -5.37 2.26
C VAL A 68 -0.69 -4.38 1.98
N ARG A 69 -0.59 -3.62 0.89
CA ARG A 69 -1.55 -2.56 0.61
C ARG A 69 -2.89 -3.04 0.08
N THR A 70 -2.93 -4.13 -0.70
CA THR A 70 -4.18 -4.62 -1.32
C THR A 70 -4.94 -5.58 -0.43
N ILE A 71 -4.26 -6.30 0.48
CA ILE A 71 -4.87 -7.32 1.33
C ILE A 71 -4.77 -6.93 2.80
N LEU A 72 -3.55 -6.75 3.32
CA LEU A 72 -3.34 -6.59 4.76
C LEU A 72 -4.02 -5.33 5.29
N VAL A 73 -3.83 -4.18 4.63
CA VAL A 73 -4.43 -2.91 5.04
C VAL A 73 -5.97 -2.98 5.07
N PRO A 74 -6.68 -3.35 3.99
CA PRO A 74 -8.13 -3.46 4.04
C PRO A 74 -8.63 -4.54 5.00
N ALA A 75 -7.91 -5.65 5.18
CA ALA A 75 -8.24 -6.67 6.19
C ALA A 75 -8.14 -6.11 7.62
N MET A 76 -7.04 -5.43 7.96
CA MET A 76 -6.89 -4.79 9.27
C MET A 76 -7.93 -3.70 9.51
N VAL A 77 -8.27 -2.92 8.49
CA VAL A 77 -9.37 -1.95 8.58
C VAL A 77 -10.70 -2.66 8.82
N HIS A 78 -10.91 -3.83 8.23
CA HIS A 78 -12.11 -4.61 8.46
C HIS A 78 -12.20 -5.10 9.91
N ASP A 79 -11.11 -5.61 10.47
CA ASP A 79 -11.05 -6.17 11.82
C ASP A 79 -11.09 -5.09 12.92
N ILE A 80 -10.38 -3.97 12.72
CA ILE A 80 -10.29 -2.87 13.71
C ILE A 80 -11.52 -1.95 13.63
N GLY A 81 -12.17 -1.87 12.46
CA GLY A 81 -13.35 -1.04 12.23
C GLY A 81 -13.09 0.46 12.36
N GLY A 82 -14.06 1.21 12.88
CA GLY A 82 -14.00 2.67 13.01
C GLY A 82 -12.84 3.20 13.87
N LYS A 83 -12.25 2.36 14.75
CA LYS A 83 -11.10 2.74 15.59
C LYS A 83 -9.84 3.06 14.79
N VAL A 84 -9.73 2.60 13.53
CA VAL A 84 -8.64 2.97 12.62
C VAL A 84 -8.50 4.49 12.46
N TRP A 85 -9.59 5.22 12.61
CA TRP A 85 -9.60 6.65 12.39
C TRP A 85 -9.20 7.48 13.60
N TRP A 86 -8.94 6.89 14.78
CA TRP A 86 -8.53 7.68 15.95
C TRP A 86 -7.28 8.52 15.66
N PRO A 87 -7.24 9.84 15.97
CA PRO A 87 -8.17 10.63 16.80
C PRO A 87 -9.27 11.40 16.01
N SER A 88 -9.60 10.99 14.78
CA SER A 88 -10.60 11.64 13.92
C SER A 88 -12.06 11.32 14.31
N LYS A 89 -12.97 12.27 14.07
CA LYS A 89 -14.43 12.14 14.27
C LYS A 89 -15.09 10.99 13.51
N LEU A 90 -14.37 10.38 12.56
CA LEU A 90 -14.80 9.17 11.84
C LEU A 90 -14.83 7.91 12.72
N GLN A 91 -14.31 7.99 13.96
CA GLN A 91 -14.34 6.88 14.92
C GLN A 91 -15.76 6.48 15.37
N SER A 92 -16.69 7.44 15.43
CA SER A 92 -18.03 7.27 16.02
C SER A 92 -19.14 6.93 15.03
N LYS A 93 -18.81 6.76 13.74
CA LYS A 93 -19.76 6.54 12.63
C LYS A 93 -19.54 5.18 11.98
#